data_AF-A0A1H8YNI3-F1
#
_entry.id   AF-A0A1H8YNI3-F1
#
_cell.length_a   1.000
_cell.length_b   1.000
_cell.length_c   1.000
_cell.angle_alpha   90.00
_cell.angle_beta   90.00
_cell.angle_gamma   90.00
#
_symmetry.space_group_name_H-M   'P 1'
#
loop_
_entity.id
_entity.type
_entity.pdbx_description
1 polymer ?
#
loop_
_entity_poly.entity_id
_entity_poly.type
_entity_poly.pdbx_seq_one_letter_code
_entity_poly.pdbx_strand_id
1 'polypeptide(L)'
;MADDLTWRFEVKMRDHDGWVPITRDLLGADEPLYGDIVDTMEMIGIHREHTDAAKDELDEALAGLTAFGQGRGMTGARIVVWDDVGAEGDPAVVLEATADQLAAGRLRVSTIDVDVAKREVEDARTRVRNEIIRAATVDRLGRNMIARNVEGAWARRLVLGFLAGHDLVEAIRDALPESLRWAAPDGYYPEPGEEYLGPYFCGPVQIDLEASGQVYLQLLDLGRPGAEKNASPHRNESEDPEGIVREKSARIHPLARTVLSRLTSAGIHLYTGDRSPAAEEHLVAGTRLLATEA
;
A
#
# COMPACT_ATOMS: atom_id res chain seq x y z
N MET A 1 -35.34 -15.23 21.48
CA MET A 1 -36.16 -14.51 20.49
C MET A 1 -35.19 -13.59 19.77
N ALA A 2 -35.37 -13.34 18.47
CA ALA A 2 -34.55 -12.35 17.79
C ALA A 2 -35.30 -11.02 17.91
N ASP A 3 -34.61 -9.97 18.33
CA ASP A 3 -35.19 -8.65 18.51
C ASP A 3 -34.74 -7.73 17.38
N ASP A 4 -35.60 -6.81 16.96
CA ASP A 4 -35.28 -5.78 15.99
C ASP A 4 -35.15 -4.44 16.73
N LEU A 5 -34.07 -3.71 16.47
CA LEU A 5 -33.76 -2.45 17.15
C LEU A 5 -33.72 -1.28 16.19
N THR A 6 -34.22 -0.13 16.65
CA THR A 6 -33.97 1.16 16.02
C THR A 6 -32.86 1.88 16.76
N TRP A 7 -31.90 2.48 16.06
CA TRP A 7 -30.83 3.22 16.72
C TRP A 7 -30.35 4.42 15.92
N ARG A 8 -29.70 5.38 16.60
CA ARG A 8 -29.01 6.50 15.95
C ARG A 8 -27.82 6.97 16.77
N PHE A 9 -26.90 7.69 16.14
CA PHE A 9 -25.88 8.44 16.85
C PHE A 9 -26.30 9.88 17.12
N GLU A 10 -25.88 10.37 18.27
CA GLU A 10 -25.99 11.77 18.63
C GLU A 10 -24.64 12.28 19.11
N VAL A 11 -24.38 13.55 18.84
CA VAL A 11 -23.13 14.22 19.21
C VAL A 11 -23.40 15.41 20.08
N LYS A 12 -22.43 15.71 20.95
CA LYS A 12 -22.43 16.93 21.76
C LYS A 12 -21.42 17.90 21.19
N MET A 13 -21.88 19.07 20.78
CA MET A 13 -21.05 20.11 20.17
C MET A 13 -20.69 21.17 21.21
N ARG A 14 -19.50 21.78 21.08
CA ARG A 14 -19.02 22.82 22.01
C ARG A 14 -19.99 24.00 22.12
N ASP A 15 -20.59 24.38 21.00
CA ASP A 15 -21.42 25.59 20.89
C ASP A 15 -22.93 25.29 20.88
N HIS A 16 -23.33 24.06 21.24
CA HIS A 16 -24.74 23.66 21.26
C HIS A 16 -25.11 23.08 22.63
N ASP A 17 -26.16 23.62 23.22
CA ASP A 17 -26.73 23.09 24.47
C ASP A 17 -27.58 21.86 24.14
N GLY A 18 -26.97 20.68 24.19
CA GLY A 18 -27.67 19.41 24.07
C GLY A 18 -26.98 18.41 23.14
N TRP A 19 -27.62 17.24 23.02
CA TRP A 19 -27.25 16.20 22.09
C TRP A 19 -27.98 16.42 20.76
N VAL A 20 -27.23 16.37 19.67
CA VAL A 20 -27.73 16.64 18.32
C VAL A 20 -27.64 15.34 17.52
N PRO A 21 -28.73 14.85 16.92
CA PRO A 21 -28.66 13.69 16.04
C PRO A 21 -27.81 14.02 14.81
N ILE A 22 -26.99 13.07 14.39
CA ILE A 22 -26.24 13.20 13.14
C ILE A 22 -27.22 12.93 11.99
N THR A 23 -27.60 13.96 11.25
CA THR A 23 -28.49 13.84 10.09
C THR A 23 -27.76 14.28 8.83
N ARG A 24 -28.29 13.89 7.66
CA ARG A 24 -27.74 14.33 6.36
C ARG A 24 -27.67 15.85 6.22
N ASP A 25 -28.65 16.56 6.78
CA ASP A 25 -28.68 18.03 6.77
C ASP A 25 -27.50 18.63 7.54
N LEU A 26 -26.94 17.90 8.51
CA LEU A 26 -25.78 18.29 9.29
C LEU A 26 -24.45 18.03 8.58
N LEU A 27 -24.44 17.19 7.52
CA LEU A 27 -23.25 16.86 6.75
C LEU A 27 -22.98 17.81 5.58
N GLY A 28 -23.99 18.51 5.08
CA GLY A 28 -23.89 19.21 3.79
C GLY A 28 -23.91 18.22 2.61
N ALA A 29 -24.16 18.73 1.40
CA ALA A 29 -24.54 17.90 0.24
C ALA A 29 -23.43 16.98 -0.34
N ASP A 30 -22.18 17.05 0.13
CA ASP A 30 -21.02 16.51 -0.59
C ASP A 30 -20.18 15.46 0.19
N GLU A 31 -20.64 14.91 1.32
CA GLU A 31 -19.86 13.94 2.12
C GLU A 31 -20.47 12.51 2.15
N PRO A 32 -20.21 11.65 1.13
CA PRO A 32 -20.71 10.27 1.09
C PRO A 32 -20.05 9.30 2.09
N LEU A 33 -19.06 9.76 2.87
CA LEU A 33 -18.18 8.92 3.70
C LEU A 33 -18.75 8.55 5.08
N TYR A 34 -19.91 9.11 5.46
CA TYR A 34 -20.47 8.98 6.80
C TYR A 34 -21.82 8.23 6.84
N GLY A 35 -22.20 7.54 5.77
CA GLY A 35 -23.51 6.88 5.68
C GLY A 35 -23.85 5.99 6.88
N ASP A 36 -22.82 5.35 7.45
CA ASP A 36 -22.89 4.37 8.53
C ASP A 36 -23.16 5.00 9.91
N ILE A 37 -23.09 6.33 10.03
CA ILE A 37 -23.28 7.06 11.30
C ILE A 37 -24.41 8.10 11.24
N VAL A 38 -25.16 8.12 10.14
CA VAL A 38 -26.10 9.19 9.79
C VAL A 38 -27.52 8.69 9.78
N ASP A 39 -28.42 9.55 10.24
CA ASP A 39 -29.84 9.29 10.37
C ASP A 39 -30.11 8.14 11.35
N THR A 40 -31.37 7.73 11.42
CA THR A 40 -31.81 6.58 12.21
C THR A 40 -31.63 5.32 11.38
N MET A 41 -31.07 4.28 11.99
CA MET A 41 -30.80 2.99 11.36
C MET A 41 -31.55 1.85 12.08
N GLU A 42 -31.73 0.75 11.36
CA GLU A 42 -32.39 -0.46 11.86
C GLU A 42 -31.35 -1.59 11.97
N MET A 43 -31.40 -2.34 13.06
CA MET A 43 -30.63 -3.57 13.24
C MET A 43 -31.61 -4.73 13.47
N ILE A 44 -31.67 -5.63 12.49
CA ILE A 44 -32.69 -6.67 12.41
C ILE A 44 -32.11 -8.00 12.90
N GLY A 45 -32.89 -8.76 13.67
CA GLY A 45 -32.57 -10.14 14.05
C GLY A 45 -31.43 -10.27 15.06
N ILE A 46 -31.35 -9.36 16.03
CA ILE A 46 -30.32 -9.38 17.06
C ILE A 46 -30.60 -10.51 18.06
N HIS A 47 -29.58 -11.32 18.33
CA HIS A 47 -29.63 -12.45 19.26
C HIS A 47 -28.83 -12.22 20.56
N ARG A 48 -28.38 -10.98 20.80
CA ARG A 48 -27.58 -10.53 21.95
C ARG A 48 -28.33 -9.45 22.74
N GLU A 49 -27.86 -9.14 23.95
CA GLU A 49 -28.41 -8.04 24.74
C GLU A 49 -28.25 -6.70 24.00
N HIS A 50 -29.25 -5.82 24.09
CA HIS A 50 -29.28 -4.55 23.35
C HIS A 50 -28.11 -3.63 23.74
N THR A 51 -27.68 -3.67 25.00
CA THR A 51 -26.52 -2.92 25.49
C THR A 51 -25.22 -3.36 24.81
N ASP A 52 -25.03 -4.67 24.63
CA ASP A 52 -23.84 -5.21 23.96
C ASP A 52 -23.86 -4.86 22.47
N ALA A 53 -25.02 -4.98 21.82
CA ALA A 53 -25.19 -4.54 20.43
C ALA A 53 -24.88 -3.05 20.27
N ALA A 54 -25.44 -2.20 21.14
CA ALA A 54 -25.22 -0.76 21.12
C ALA A 54 -23.74 -0.40 21.35
N LYS A 55 -23.06 -1.12 22.23
CA LYS A 55 -21.64 -0.90 22.50
C LYS A 55 -20.78 -1.23 21.28
N ASP A 56 -21.03 -2.36 20.63
CA ASP A 56 -20.27 -2.76 19.45
C ASP A 56 -20.45 -1.74 18.30
N GLU A 57 -21.69 -1.32 18.02
CA GLU A 57 -21.97 -0.29 17.02
C GLU A 57 -21.28 1.04 17.36
N LEU A 58 -21.34 1.45 18.63
CA LEU A 58 -20.65 2.66 19.07
C LEU A 58 -19.14 2.54 18.85
N ASP A 59 -18.52 1.43 19.27
CA ASP A 59 -17.08 1.20 19.14
C ASP A 59 -16.60 1.14 17.68
N GLU A 60 -17.42 0.60 16.78
CA GLU A 60 -17.19 0.59 15.33
C GLU A 60 -17.30 2.01 14.74
N ALA A 61 -18.31 2.77 15.14
CA ALA A 61 -18.59 4.11 14.64
C ALA A 61 -17.67 5.21 15.20
N LEU A 62 -16.96 4.98 16.32
CA LEU A 62 -16.14 6.01 17.00
C LEU A 62 -15.17 6.74 16.07
N ALA A 63 -14.56 6.06 15.10
CA ALA A 63 -13.67 6.70 14.13
C ALA A 63 -14.44 7.65 13.20
N GLY A 64 -15.58 7.21 12.67
CA GLY A 64 -16.47 8.06 11.85
C GLY A 64 -17.01 9.24 12.63
N LEU A 65 -17.49 9.01 13.86
CA LEU A 65 -18.02 10.05 14.76
C LEU A 65 -16.97 11.11 15.09
N THR A 66 -15.73 10.67 15.39
CA THR A 66 -14.63 11.59 15.69
C THR A 66 -14.11 12.32 14.46
N ALA A 67 -14.09 11.69 13.29
CA ALA A 67 -13.77 12.35 12.02
C ALA A 67 -14.83 13.40 11.67
N PHE A 68 -16.11 13.07 11.80
CA PHE A 68 -17.19 14.03 11.64
C PHE A 68 -17.03 15.23 12.58
N GLY A 69 -16.71 14.96 13.85
CA GLY A 69 -16.49 15.97 14.88
C GLY A 69 -15.21 16.81 14.70
N GLN A 70 -14.25 16.34 13.90
CA GLN A 70 -12.99 17.03 13.61
C GLN A 70 -13.29 18.31 12.82
N GLY A 71 -12.89 19.47 13.36
CA GLY A 71 -13.20 20.78 12.78
C GLY A 71 -14.59 21.33 13.11
N ARG A 72 -15.53 20.50 13.59
CA ARG A 72 -16.89 20.93 14.00
C ARG A 72 -17.03 21.19 15.51
N GLY A 73 -16.01 20.90 16.31
CA GLY A 73 -16.00 21.19 17.74
C GLY A 73 -16.77 20.18 18.59
N MET A 74 -16.85 18.92 18.16
CA MET A 74 -17.47 17.84 18.92
C MET A 74 -16.72 17.57 20.24
N THR A 75 -17.49 17.42 21.31
CA THR A 75 -17.02 17.14 22.68
C THR A 75 -17.48 15.79 23.22
N GLY A 76 -18.52 15.19 22.65
CA GLY A 76 -19.07 13.90 23.06
C GLY A 76 -19.82 13.21 21.92
N ALA A 77 -19.96 11.89 22.02
CA ALA A 77 -20.76 11.07 21.12
C ALA A 77 -21.53 10.02 21.94
N ARG A 78 -22.73 9.66 21.50
CA ARG A 78 -23.53 8.59 22.11
C ARG A 78 -24.34 7.86 21.06
N ILE A 79 -24.67 6.61 21.35
CA ILE A 79 -25.71 5.85 20.64
C ILE A 79 -26.99 5.85 21.46
N VAL A 80 -28.11 6.01 20.79
CA VAL A 80 -29.45 5.91 21.37
C VAL A 80 -30.18 4.78 20.65
N VAL A 81 -30.75 3.86 21.41
CA VAL A 81 -31.41 2.65 20.91
C VAL A 81 -32.81 2.54 21.51
N TRP A 82 -33.76 2.18 20.66
CA TRP A 82 -35.16 1.91 21.01
C TRP A 82 -35.53 0.47 20.70
N ASP A 83 -36.43 -0.05 21.53
CA ASP A 83 -37.10 -1.33 21.27
C ASP A 83 -38.04 -1.15 20.08
N ASP A 84 -37.97 -2.07 19.11
CA ASP A 84 -38.75 -2.12 17.88
C ASP A 84 -38.42 -1.07 16.80
N VAL A 85 -38.74 -1.43 15.55
CA VAL A 85 -38.55 -0.59 14.36
C VAL A 85 -39.54 0.57 14.32
N GLY A 86 -39.03 1.80 14.27
CA GLY A 86 -39.84 3.02 14.11
C GLY A 86 -40.48 3.57 15.40
N ALA A 87 -40.01 3.13 16.56
CA ALA A 87 -40.55 3.54 17.85
C ALA A 87 -40.31 5.03 18.16
N GLU A 88 -41.38 5.76 18.51
CA GLU A 88 -41.33 7.05 19.20
C GLU A 88 -41.53 6.81 20.71
N GLY A 89 -40.59 7.22 21.55
CA GLY A 89 -40.70 7.02 23.00
C GLY A 89 -39.37 7.13 23.76
N ASP A 90 -39.39 6.73 25.03
CA ASP A 90 -38.20 6.67 25.86
C ASP A 90 -37.23 5.60 25.34
N PRO A 91 -35.93 5.91 25.21
CA PRO A 91 -34.95 4.96 24.69
C PRO A 91 -34.72 3.79 25.66
N ALA A 92 -34.59 2.59 25.10
CA ALA A 92 -34.25 1.38 25.84
C ALA A 92 -32.79 1.43 26.33
N VAL A 93 -31.89 1.94 25.49
CA VAL A 93 -30.46 2.07 25.80
C VAL A 93 -29.93 3.44 25.34
N VAL A 94 -29.17 4.09 26.21
CA VAL A 94 -28.37 5.28 25.87
C VAL A 94 -26.95 5.04 26.35
N LEU A 95 -26.01 4.89 25.42
CA LEU A 95 -24.59 4.70 25.75
C LEU A 95 -23.77 5.87 25.24
N GLU A 96 -23.17 6.60 26.19
CA GLU A 96 -22.22 7.67 25.90
C GLU A 96 -20.81 7.11 25.78
N ALA A 97 -20.10 7.56 24.75
CA ALA A 97 -18.69 7.23 24.57
C ALA A 97 -17.86 7.85 25.70
N THR A 98 -17.03 7.03 26.31
CA THR A 98 -16.05 7.49 27.30
C THR A 98 -15.01 8.42 26.67
N ALA A 99 -14.34 9.22 27.50
CA ALA A 99 -13.24 10.07 27.04
C ALA A 99 -12.13 9.27 26.34
N ASP A 100 -11.84 8.06 26.82
CA ASP A 100 -10.85 7.15 26.25
C ASP A 100 -11.28 6.61 24.89
N GLN A 101 -12.55 6.22 24.73
CA GLN A 101 -13.13 5.82 23.44
C GLN A 101 -13.06 6.95 22.40
N LEU A 102 -13.42 8.17 22.80
CA LEU A 102 -13.31 9.35 21.92
C LEU A 102 -11.85 9.68 21.57
N ALA A 103 -10.92 9.52 22.51
CA ALA A 103 -9.50 9.69 22.26
C ALA A 103 -8.97 8.62 21.28
N ALA A 104 -9.37 7.36 21.45
CA ALA A 104 -9.02 6.26 20.56
C ALA A 104 -9.55 6.49 19.14
N GLY A 105 -10.80 6.94 18.99
CA GLY A 105 -11.37 7.35 17.71
C GLY A 105 -10.52 8.43 17.01
N ARG A 106 -10.19 9.52 17.72
CA ARG A 106 -9.33 10.60 17.18
C ARG A 106 -7.95 10.12 16.75
N LEU A 107 -7.36 9.19 17.49
CA LEU A 107 -6.08 8.59 17.12
C LEU A 107 -6.19 7.75 15.85
N ARG A 108 -7.27 6.98 15.68
CA ARG A 108 -7.54 6.23 14.43
C ARG A 108 -7.68 7.18 13.22
N VAL A 109 -8.43 8.27 13.36
CA VAL A 109 -8.57 9.28 12.29
C VAL A 109 -7.22 9.91 11.95
N SER A 110 -6.46 10.32 12.97
CA SER A 110 -5.11 10.87 12.77
C SER A 110 -4.17 9.87 12.07
N THR A 111 -4.36 8.57 12.31
CA THR A 111 -3.57 7.51 11.65
C THR A 111 -3.93 7.42 10.16
N ILE A 112 -5.23 7.49 9.83
CA ILE A 112 -5.71 7.56 8.44
C ILE A 112 -5.15 8.81 7.74
N ASP A 113 -5.18 9.97 8.39
CA ASP A 113 -4.62 11.21 7.84
C ASP A 113 -3.11 11.08 7.55
N VAL A 114 -2.35 10.44 8.44
CA VAL A 114 -0.92 10.16 8.24
C VAL A 114 -0.71 9.22 7.05
N ASP A 115 -1.54 8.18 6.90
CA ASP A 115 -1.45 7.26 5.76
C ASP A 115 -1.79 7.95 4.43
N VAL A 116 -2.78 8.84 4.41
CA VAL A 116 -3.11 9.67 3.24
C VAL A 116 -1.94 10.60 2.92
N ALA A 117 -1.42 11.35 3.90
CA ALA A 117 -0.29 12.24 3.70
C ALA A 117 0.96 11.47 3.20
N LYS A 118 1.18 10.24 3.70
CA LYS A 118 2.25 9.37 3.22
C LYS A 118 2.08 9.03 1.75
N ARG A 119 0.87 8.67 1.30
CA ARG A 119 0.57 8.40 -0.12
C ARG A 119 0.81 9.64 -0.98
N GLU A 120 0.35 10.81 -0.54
CA GLU A 120 0.57 12.06 -1.27
C GLU A 120 2.06 12.41 -1.42
N VAL A 121 2.86 12.16 -0.38
CA VAL A 121 4.32 12.32 -0.42
C VAL A 121 4.97 11.32 -1.37
N GLU A 122 4.51 10.06 -1.37
CA GLU A 122 4.98 9.03 -2.31
C GLU A 122 4.67 9.41 -3.76
N ASP A 123 3.46 9.92 -4.03
CA ASP A 123 3.04 10.40 -5.35
C ASP A 123 3.86 11.61 -5.80
N ALA A 124 4.05 12.60 -4.93
CA ALA A 124 4.86 13.78 -5.22
C ALA A 124 6.31 13.40 -5.53
N ARG A 125 6.87 12.45 -4.77
CA ARG A 125 8.21 11.92 -5.00
C ARG A 125 8.31 11.19 -6.34
N THR A 126 7.30 10.42 -6.73
CA THR A 126 7.26 9.77 -8.04
C THR A 126 7.24 10.80 -9.17
N ARG A 127 6.38 11.84 -9.08
CA ARG A 127 6.34 12.94 -10.05
C ARG A 127 7.70 13.63 -10.23
N VAL A 128 8.36 13.98 -9.12
CA VAL A 128 9.69 14.64 -9.17
C VAL A 128 10.72 13.78 -9.90
N ARG A 129 10.73 12.47 -9.66
CA ARG A 129 11.67 11.56 -10.32
C ARG A 129 11.39 11.37 -11.81
N ASN A 130 10.12 11.31 -12.20
CA ASN A 130 9.74 11.27 -13.61
C ASN A 130 10.23 12.52 -14.34
N GLU A 131 10.09 13.70 -13.74
CA GLU A 131 10.65 14.94 -14.28
C GLU A 131 12.18 14.92 -14.36
N ILE A 132 12.88 14.35 -13.38
CA ILE A 132 14.34 14.18 -13.43
C ILE A 132 14.75 13.28 -14.61
N ILE A 133 14.05 12.16 -14.82
CA ILE A 133 14.36 11.24 -15.92
C ILE A 133 14.03 11.90 -17.26
N ARG A 134 12.87 12.55 -17.38
CA ARG A 134 12.48 13.30 -18.58
C ARG A 134 13.51 14.37 -18.93
N ALA A 135 13.98 15.13 -17.93
CA ALA A 135 15.05 16.09 -18.10
C ALA A 135 16.34 15.44 -18.64
N ALA A 136 16.69 14.26 -18.14
CA ALA A 136 17.88 13.53 -18.58
C ALA A 136 17.75 12.93 -19.99
N THR A 137 16.59 12.33 -20.31
CA THR A 137 16.40 11.52 -21.53
C THR A 137 15.78 12.30 -22.68
N VAL A 138 14.67 13.02 -22.43
CA VAL A 138 13.90 13.76 -23.44
C VAL A 138 14.55 15.10 -23.73
N ASP A 139 14.81 15.89 -22.68
CA ASP A 139 15.41 17.22 -22.81
C ASP A 139 16.93 17.16 -22.98
N ARG A 140 17.51 15.96 -22.84
CA ARG A 140 18.94 15.66 -22.99
C ARG A 140 19.81 16.55 -22.09
N LEU A 141 19.30 16.95 -20.93
CA LEU A 141 20.09 17.68 -19.94
C LEU A 141 21.10 16.72 -19.32
N GLY A 142 22.39 17.05 -19.45
CA GLY A 142 23.43 16.26 -18.79
C GLY A 142 23.25 16.26 -17.26
N ARG A 143 23.63 15.16 -16.59
CA ARG A 143 23.49 14.98 -15.12
C ARG A 143 23.99 16.16 -14.30
N ASN A 144 25.11 16.76 -14.72
CA ASN A 144 25.71 17.93 -14.07
C ASN A 144 24.84 19.19 -14.18
N MET A 145 24.08 19.34 -15.26
CA MET A 145 23.17 20.47 -15.44
C MET A 145 21.94 20.32 -14.55
N ILE A 146 21.35 19.12 -14.51
CA ILE A 146 20.25 18.79 -13.61
C ILE A 146 20.68 19.04 -12.15
N ALA A 147 21.82 18.50 -11.74
CA ALA A 147 22.35 18.65 -10.39
C ALA A 147 22.60 20.11 -9.97
N ARG A 148 23.02 20.97 -10.91
CA ARG A 148 23.24 22.41 -10.64
C ARG A 148 21.94 23.17 -10.37
N ASN A 149 20.84 22.75 -10.99
CA ASN A 149 19.52 23.36 -10.80
C ASN A 149 18.80 22.85 -9.54
N VAL A 150 19.38 21.86 -8.84
CA VAL A 150 18.87 21.37 -7.56
C VAL A 150 19.51 22.16 -6.42
N GLU A 151 18.65 22.79 -5.62
CA GLU A 151 19.03 23.52 -4.42
C GLU A 151 19.34 22.55 -3.26
N GLY A 152 20.37 22.89 -2.48
CA GLY A 152 20.80 22.07 -1.34
C GLY A 152 21.75 20.91 -1.72
N ALA A 153 22.81 20.74 -0.93
CA ALA A 153 23.84 19.73 -1.19
C ALA A 153 23.30 18.29 -1.10
N TRP A 154 22.38 18.03 -0.16
CA TRP A 154 21.82 16.70 0.05
C TRP A 154 20.86 16.29 -1.07
N ALA A 155 19.92 17.17 -1.45
CA ALA A 155 19.02 16.92 -2.58
C ALA A 155 19.81 16.68 -3.88
N ARG A 156 20.85 17.48 -4.13
CA ARG A 156 21.75 17.27 -5.27
C ARG A 156 22.40 15.89 -5.26
N ARG A 157 22.88 15.43 -4.10
CA ARG A 157 23.47 14.10 -3.95
C ARG A 157 22.45 13.00 -4.23
N LEU A 158 21.21 13.15 -3.75
CA LEU A 158 20.14 12.18 -4.01
C LEU A 158 19.78 12.13 -5.50
N VAL A 159 19.65 13.27 -6.16
CA VAL A 159 19.35 13.33 -7.61
C VAL A 159 20.47 12.66 -8.42
N LEU A 160 21.73 12.93 -8.09
CA LEU A 160 22.87 12.29 -8.76
C LEU A 160 22.91 10.78 -8.50
N GLY A 161 22.64 10.34 -7.26
CA GLY A 161 22.55 8.93 -6.92
C GLY A 161 21.42 8.23 -7.67
N PHE A 162 20.24 8.85 -7.72
CA PHE A 162 19.08 8.34 -8.46
C PHE A 162 19.36 8.21 -9.96
N LEU A 163 19.95 9.24 -10.59
CA LEU A 163 20.36 9.18 -11.99
C LEU A 163 21.36 8.05 -12.23
N ALA A 164 22.41 7.93 -11.41
CA ALA A 164 23.38 6.85 -11.53
C ALA A 164 22.73 5.45 -11.41
N GLY A 165 21.76 5.30 -10.50
CA GLY A 165 20.98 4.07 -10.40
C GLY A 165 20.14 3.80 -11.65
N HIS A 166 19.52 4.84 -12.22
CA HIS A 166 18.79 4.72 -13.48
C HIS A 166 19.69 4.28 -14.65
N ASP A 167 20.89 4.85 -14.77
CA ASP A 167 21.85 4.43 -15.79
C ASP A 167 22.28 2.97 -15.59
N LEU A 168 22.45 2.53 -14.35
CA LEU A 168 22.76 1.13 -14.03
C LEU A 168 21.59 0.20 -14.43
N VAL A 169 20.34 0.63 -14.27
CA VAL A 169 19.18 -0.13 -14.78
C VAL A 169 19.29 -0.30 -16.29
N GLU A 170 19.60 0.76 -17.05
CA GLU A 170 19.80 0.66 -18.51
C GLU A 170 20.96 -0.29 -18.86
N ALA A 171 22.09 -0.18 -18.17
CA ALA A 171 23.25 -1.05 -18.37
C ALA A 171 22.92 -2.53 -18.10
N ILE A 172 22.14 -2.83 -17.04
CA ILE A 172 21.65 -4.18 -16.76
C ILE A 172 20.78 -4.67 -17.92
N ARG A 173 19.82 -3.85 -18.37
CA ARG A 173 18.91 -4.22 -19.48
C ARG A 173 19.67 -4.53 -20.78
N ASP A 174 20.71 -3.76 -21.07
CA ASP A 174 21.54 -3.95 -22.26
C ASP A 174 22.50 -5.15 -22.13
N ALA A 175 22.93 -5.49 -20.92
CA ALA A 175 23.75 -6.67 -20.67
C ALA A 175 22.96 -7.99 -20.78
N LEU A 176 21.66 -7.96 -20.48
CA LEU A 176 20.80 -9.13 -20.52
C LEU A 176 20.48 -9.58 -21.96
N PRO A 177 20.32 -10.90 -22.21
CA PRO A 177 19.94 -11.40 -23.53
C PRO A 177 18.64 -10.77 -24.04
N GLU A 178 18.59 -10.48 -25.35
CA GLU A 178 17.42 -9.88 -26.00
C GLU A 178 16.15 -10.72 -25.83
N SER A 179 16.28 -12.05 -25.76
CA SER A 179 15.18 -12.97 -25.47
C SER A 179 14.52 -12.75 -24.11
N LEU A 180 15.21 -12.10 -23.18
CA LEU A 180 14.67 -11.71 -21.88
C LEU A 180 14.17 -10.26 -21.89
N ARG A 181 14.66 -9.37 -22.76
CA ARG A 181 14.37 -7.93 -22.73
C ARG A 181 12.88 -7.58 -22.83
N TRP A 182 12.08 -8.42 -23.48
CA TRP A 182 10.65 -8.18 -23.76
C TRP A 182 9.70 -9.26 -23.23
N ALA A 183 10.22 -10.28 -22.56
CA ALA A 183 9.36 -11.24 -21.86
C ALA A 183 8.87 -10.55 -20.58
N ALA A 184 7.58 -10.56 -20.30
CA ALA A 184 7.04 -10.02 -19.06
C ALA A 184 6.01 -11.01 -18.52
N PRO A 185 5.98 -11.27 -17.20
CA PRO A 185 4.87 -11.99 -16.60
C PRO A 185 3.59 -11.16 -16.77
N ASP A 186 2.60 -11.74 -17.45
CA ASP A 186 1.24 -11.22 -17.59
C ASP A 186 1.08 -9.82 -18.23
N GLY A 187 1.91 -9.52 -19.22
CA GLY A 187 1.47 -8.73 -20.37
C GLY A 187 0.96 -7.31 -20.12
N TYR A 188 1.56 -6.52 -19.23
CA TYR A 188 1.75 -5.07 -19.43
C TYR A 188 2.62 -4.51 -18.29
N TYR A 189 3.83 -4.05 -18.58
CA TYR A 189 4.53 -3.10 -17.72
C TYR A 189 4.78 -1.84 -18.54
N PRO A 190 4.32 -0.66 -18.06
CA PRO A 190 4.55 0.58 -18.78
C PRO A 190 6.06 0.79 -18.95
N GLU A 191 6.46 1.18 -20.16
CA GLU A 191 7.84 1.61 -20.42
C GLU A 191 8.18 2.81 -19.51
N PRO A 192 9.42 2.91 -19.01
CA PRO A 192 9.87 4.12 -18.33
C PRO A 192 9.70 5.30 -19.26
N GLY A 193 8.76 6.19 -18.96
CA GLY A 193 8.48 7.31 -19.84
C GLY A 193 7.25 8.12 -19.50
N GLU A 194 6.20 7.52 -18.92
CA GLU A 194 4.96 8.28 -18.71
C GLU A 194 4.47 8.35 -17.26
N GLU A 195 4.85 7.45 -16.35
CA GLU A 195 4.51 7.58 -14.92
C GLU A 195 5.24 6.59 -13.99
N TYR A 196 5.87 5.55 -14.54
CA TYR A 196 6.32 4.37 -13.82
C TYR A 196 7.85 4.26 -13.70
N LEU A 197 8.32 4.05 -12.47
CA LEU A 197 9.76 3.95 -12.12
C LEU A 197 10.16 2.54 -11.66
N GLY A 198 9.44 1.55 -12.16
CA GLY A 198 9.66 0.15 -11.83
C GLY A 198 8.70 -0.38 -10.75
N PRO A 199 8.80 -1.68 -10.39
CA PRO A 199 9.82 -2.64 -10.83
C PRO A 199 9.96 -2.77 -12.35
N TYR A 200 11.20 -2.75 -12.85
CA TYR A 200 11.52 -2.96 -14.26
C TYR A 200 11.71 -4.45 -14.52
N PHE A 201 11.17 -4.97 -15.63
CA PHE A 201 11.24 -6.39 -15.94
C PHE A 201 12.04 -6.65 -17.22
N CYS A 202 12.86 -7.70 -17.19
CA CYS A 202 13.51 -8.32 -18.33
C CYS A 202 13.30 -9.82 -18.23
N GLY A 203 12.11 -10.26 -18.65
CA GLY A 203 11.70 -11.64 -18.57
C GLY A 203 11.40 -11.99 -17.11
N PRO A 204 12.02 -13.06 -16.60
CA PRO A 204 11.97 -13.42 -15.20
C PRO A 204 12.86 -12.54 -14.31
N VAL A 205 13.62 -11.59 -14.86
CA VAL A 205 14.48 -10.70 -14.06
C VAL A 205 13.69 -9.45 -13.67
N GLN A 206 13.49 -9.26 -12.37
CA GLN A 206 12.97 -8.02 -11.78
C GLN A 206 14.14 -7.13 -11.35
N ILE A 207 14.06 -5.83 -11.66
CA ILE A 207 15.05 -4.82 -11.32
C ILE A 207 14.33 -3.67 -10.60
N ASP A 208 14.69 -3.40 -9.35
CA ASP A 208 14.10 -2.34 -8.53
C ASP A 208 15.08 -1.17 -8.38
N LEU A 209 14.64 0.05 -8.68
CA LEU A 209 15.39 1.28 -8.42
C LEU A 209 14.84 1.99 -7.17
N GLU A 210 15.64 2.04 -6.10
CA GLU A 210 15.26 2.74 -4.88
C GLU A 210 15.50 4.25 -4.94
N ALA A 211 14.94 5.00 -3.98
CA ALA A 211 15.16 6.45 -3.85
C ALA A 211 16.60 6.87 -3.69
N SER A 212 17.36 6.03 -3.02
CA SER A 212 18.77 6.22 -2.78
C SER A 212 19.58 6.11 -4.08
N GLY A 213 18.98 5.60 -5.18
CA GLY A 213 19.69 5.21 -6.39
C GLY A 213 20.26 3.79 -6.32
N GLN A 214 19.97 3.03 -5.25
CA GLN A 214 20.36 1.63 -5.18
C GLN A 214 19.50 0.79 -6.12
N VAL A 215 20.15 -0.11 -6.84
CA VAL A 215 19.49 -1.02 -7.77
C VAL A 215 19.54 -2.42 -7.20
N TYR A 216 18.38 -3.06 -7.13
CA TYR A 216 18.27 -4.45 -6.70
C TYR A 216 17.77 -5.32 -7.84
N LEU A 217 18.22 -6.57 -7.87
CA LEU A 217 17.86 -7.55 -8.88
C LEU A 217 17.35 -8.83 -8.21
N GLN A 218 16.27 -9.38 -8.75
CA GLN A 218 15.70 -10.66 -8.32
C GLN A 218 15.32 -11.50 -9.53
N LEU A 219 15.49 -12.82 -9.44
CA LEU A 219 15.02 -13.76 -10.45
C LEU A 219 13.69 -14.39 -10.00
N LEU A 220 12.66 -14.26 -10.82
CA LEU A 220 11.31 -14.75 -10.58
C LEU A 220 11.08 -16.11 -11.25
N ASP A 221 10.31 -16.98 -10.58
CA ASP A 221 9.86 -18.24 -11.17
C ASP A 221 8.53 -18.04 -11.90
N LEU A 222 8.60 -17.78 -13.21
CA LEU A 222 7.41 -17.58 -14.05
C LEU A 222 6.75 -18.89 -14.51
N GLY A 223 7.27 -20.05 -14.08
CA GLY A 223 6.89 -21.38 -14.59
C GLY A 223 5.60 -21.97 -14.04
N ARG A 224 4.81 -21.26 -13.21
CA ARG A 224 3.50 -21.73 -12.73
C ARG A 224 2.39 -20.73 -13.09
N PRO A 225 1.47 -21.07 -14.02
CA PRO A 225 0.18 -20.39 -14.10
C PRO A 225 -0.57 -20.63 -12.78
N GLY A 226 -0.83 -19.58 -12.00
CA GLY A 226 -1.80 -19.63 -10.89
C GLY A 226 -1.30 -19.95 -9.48
N ALA A 227 -0.03 -19.70 -9.13
CA ALA A 227 0.42 -19.89 -7.74
C ALA A 227 -0.10 -18.82 -6.73
N GLU A 228 -0.69 -17.71 -7.20
CA GLU A 228 -1.17 -16.63 -6.31
C GLU A 228 -2.69 -16.45 -6.25
N LYS A 229 -3.48 -17.30 -6.91
CA LYS A 229 -4.95 -17.26 -6.78
C LYS A 229 -5.47 -18.57 -6.23
N ASN A 230 -5.84 -18.51 -4.95
CA ASN A 230 -6.51 -19.53 -4.13
C ASN A 230 -5.55 -20.51 -3.44
N ALA A 231 -5.05 -20.08 -2.27
CA ALA A 231 -4.99 -20.97 -1.12
C ALA A 231 -6.43 -21.41 -0.74
N SER A 232 -7.04 -22.23 -1.59
CA SER A 232 -8.21 -23.02 -1.18
C SER A 232 -7.70 -24.15 -0.29
N PRO A 233 -8.30 -24.42 0.88
CA PRO A 233 -7.79 -25.40 1.86
C PRO A 233 -7.88 -26.87 1.42
N HIS A 234 -8.23 -27.13 0.16
CA HIS A 234 -8.57 -28.46 -0.34
C HIS A 234 -7.89 -28.72 -1.68
N ARG A 235 -6.57 -28.98 -1.65
CA ARG A 235 -5.85 -29.67 -2.73
C ARG A 235 -4.66 -30.47 -2.18
N ASN A 236 -4.85 -31.79 -2.16
CA ASN A 236 -3.92 -32.93 -2.12
C ASN A 236 -2.56 -32.76 -1.40
N GLU A 237 -2.45 -33.42 -0.25
CA GLU A 237 -1.24 -33.68 0.55
C GLU A 237 -0.23 -34.63 -0.13
N SER A 238 -0.03 -34.56 -1.45
CA SER A 238 0.92 -35.45 -2.15
C SER A 238 1.79 -34.73 -3.19
N GLU A 239 2.01 -33.43 -3.02
CA GLU A 239 3.02 -32.70 -3.78
C GLU A 239 4.36 -32.84 -3.01
N ASP A 240 5.25 -33.73 -3.47
CA ASP A 240 6.60 -33.90 -2.93
C ASP A 240 7.31 -32.53 -2.92
N PRO A 241 7.49 -31.90 -1.73
CA PRO A 241 8.06 -30.57 -1.65
C PRO A 241 9.50 -30.55 -2.16
N GLU A 242 10.23 -31.67 -2.04
CA GLU A 242 11.58 -31.79 -2.63
C GLU A 242 11.51 -31.89 -4.15
N GLY A 243 10.52 -32.60 -4.70
CA GLY A 243 10.26 -32.69 -6.13
C GLY A 243 9.98 -31.33 -6.77
N ILE A 244 9.14 -30.51 -6.13
CA ILE A 244 8.82 -29.14 -6.60
C ILE A 244 10.05 -28.24 -6.56
N VAL A 245 10.83 -28.31 -5.47
CA VAL A 245 12.07 -27.53 -5.33
C VAL A 245 13.11 -27.96 -6.37
N ARG A 246 13.24 -29.28 -6.65
CA ARG A 246 14.14 -29.80 -7.69
C ARG A 246 13.71 -29.37 -9.09
N GLU A 247 12.43 -29.44 -9.42
CA GLU A 247 11.91 -29.00 -10.72
C GLU A 247 12.07 -27.48 -10.93
N LYS A 248 11.79 -26.68 -9.89
CA LYS A 248 12.04 -25.24 -9.89
C LYS A 248 13.51 -24.92 -10.12
N SER A 249 14.39 -25.57 -9.35
CA SER A 249 15.83 -25.38 -9.44
C SER A 249 16.35 -25.75 -10.84
N ALA A 250 15.89 -26.85 -11.42
CA ALA A 250 16.29 -27.29 -12.75
C ALA A 250 15.89 -26.29 -13.86
N ARG A 251 14.74 -25.61 -13.73
CA ARG A 251 14.30 -24.59 -14.68
C ARG A 251 15.07 -23.27 -14.55
N ILE A 252 15.33 -22.84 -13.31
CA ILE A 252 15.89 -21.51 -13.02
C ILE A 252 17.41 -21.49 -13.09
N HIS A 253 18.10 -22.60 -12.76
CA HIS A 253 19.56 -22.64 -12.74
C HIS A 253 20.24 -22.18 -14.04
N PRO A 254 19.85 -22.67 -15.24
CA PRO A 254 20.48 -22.25 -16.50
C PRO A 254 20.35 -20.74 -16.75
N LEU A 255 19.22 -20.19 -16.33
CA LEU A 255 18.91 -18.77 -16.45
C LEU A 255 19.69 -17.94 -15.43
N ALA A 256 19.74 -18.36 -14.16
CA ALA A 256 20.55 -17.73 -13.11
C ALA A 256 22.03 -17.65 -13.51
N ARG A 257 22.59 -18.75 -14.03
CA ARG A 257 23.94 -18.80 -14.59
C ARG A 257 24.13 -17.79 -15.71
N THR A 258 23.19 -17.75 -16.66
CA THR A 258 23.26 -16.85 -17.81
C THR A 258 23.22 -15.39 -17.37
N VAL A 259 22.29 -15.03 -16.49
CA VAL A 259 22.14 -13.67 -15.94
C VAL A 259 23.43 -13.25 -15.22
N LEU A 260 23.91 -14.05 -14.26
CA LEU A 260 25.11 -13.73 -13.49
C LEU A 260 26.35 -13.58 -14.38
N SER A 261 26.53 -14.49 -15.34
CA SER A 261 27.63 -14.46 -16.30
C SER A 261 27.60 -13.22 -17.19
N ARG A 262 26.42 -12.85 -17.71
CA ARG A 262 26.24 -11.67 -18.57
C ARG A 262 26.50 -10.37 -17.83
N LEU A 263 25.94 -10.22 -16.63
CA LEU A 263 26.15 -9.03 -15.79
C LEU A 263 27.62 -8.89 -15.40
N THR A 264 28.26 -9.97 -14.95
CA THR A 264 29.68 -9.94 -14.60
C THR A 264 30.56 -9.56 -15.80
N SER A 265 30.23 -10.08 -16.99
CA SER A 265 30.95 -9.74 -18.23
C SER A 265 30.77 -8.28 -18.64
N ALA A 266 29.65 -7.65 -18.24
CA ALA A 266 29.39 -6.23 -18.44
C ALA A 266 30.00 -5.34 -17.33
N GLY A 267 30.73 -5.91 -16.37
CA GLY A 267 31.28 -5.18 -15.23
C GLY A 267 30.25 -4.85 -14.15
N ILE A 268 29.13 -5.56 -14.11
CA ILE A 268 28.08 -5.40 -13.10
C ILE A 268 28.18 -6.57 -12.11
N HIS A 269 28.39 -6.23 -10.84
CA HIS A 269 28.50 -7.18 -9.74
C HIS A 269 27.24 -7.20 -8.90
N LEU A 270 26.88 -8.39 -8.44
CA LEU A 270 25.73 -8.61 -7.56
C LEU A 270 26.22 -8.98 -6.16
N TYR A 271 25.53 -8.47 -5.14
CA TYR A 271 25.86 -8.70 -3.74
C TYR A 271 24.61 -9.07 -2.93
N THR A 272 24.80 -9.93 -1.94
CA THR A 272 23.77 -10.26 -0.94
C THR A 272 23.64 -9.14 0.11
N GLY A 273 22.65 -9.26 1.01
CA GLY A 273 22.39 -8.25 2.04
C GLY A 273 23.56 -7.99 3.01
N ASP A 274 24.41 -8.99 3.22
CA ASP A 274 25.66 -8.87 4.00
C ASP A 274 26.85 -8.34 3.19
N ARG A 275 26.62 -7.95 1.92
CA ARG A 275 27.61 -7.47 0.95
C ARG A 275 28.65 -8.51 0.53
N SER A 276 28.40 -9.79 0.73
CA SER A 276 29.21 -10.82 0.08
C SER A 276 28.85 -10.93 -1.41
N PRO A 277 29.80 -11.32 -2.29
CA PRO A 277 29.52 -11.53 -3.70
C PRO A 277 28.43 -12.58 -3.90
N ALA A 278 27.43 -12.26 -4.72
CA ALA A 278 26.36 -13.20 -5.01
C ALA A 278 26.84 -14.35 -5.89
N ALA A 279 26.06 -15.43 -5.85
CA ALA A 279 26.32 -16.69 -6.54
C ALA A 279 25.02 -17.18 -7.20
N GLU A 280 25.11 -18.19 -8.08
CA GLU A 280 23.95 -18.72 -8.83
C GLU A 280 22.82 -19.14 -7.87
N GLU A 281 23.16 -19.76 -6.75
CA GLU A 281 22.22 -20.30 -5.76
C GLU A 281 21.34 -19.19 -5.15
N HIS A 282 21.90 -17.99 -4.98
CA HIS A 282 21.16 -16.85 -4.43
C HIS A 282 20.06 -16.38 -5.40
N LEU A 283 20.36 -16.34 -6.70
CA LEU A 283 19.39 -16.02 -7.75
C LEU A 283 18.32 -17.11 -7.86
N VAL A 284 18.71 -18.39 -7.80
CA VAL A 284 17.76 -19.53 -7.85
C VAL A 284 16.80 -19.50 -6.65
N ALA A 285 17.30 -19.11 -5.47
CA ALA A 285 16.49 -18.93 -4.27
C ALA A 285 15.53 -17.72 -4.36
N GLY A 286 15.64 -16.89 -5.40
CA GLY A 286 14.87 -15.65 -5.52
C GLY A 286 15.30 -14.59 -4.51
N THR A 287 16.57 -14.58 -4.12
CA THR A 287 17.11 -13.56 -3.21
C THR A 287 17.18 -12.21 -3.93
N ARG A 288 16.79 -11.13 -3.24
CA ARG A 288 16.98 -9.75 -3.73
C ARG A 288 18.44 -9.35 -3.54
N LEU A 289 19.14 -9.07 -4.64
CA LEU A 289 20.59 -8.81 -4.67
C LEU A 289 20.86 -7.37 -5.05
N LEU A 290 21.81 -6.72 -4.38
CA LEU A 290 22.27 -5.37 -4.72
C LEU A 290 23.17 -5.43 -5.96
N ALA A 291 22.86 -4.63 -6.98
CA ALA A 291 23.68 -4.48 -8.18
C ALA A 291 24.58 -3.23 -8.08
N THR A 292 25.84 -3.37 -8.50
CA THR A 292 26.80 -2.25 -8.58
C THR A 292 27.69 -2.38 -9.82
N GLU A 293 28.18 -1.26 -10.34
CA GLU A 293 29.28 -1.26 -11.31
C GLU A 293 30.62 -1.58 -10.62
N ALA A 294 31.54 -2.21 -11.35
CA ALA A 294 32.90 -2.58 -10.93
C ALA A 294 33.86 -1.39 -10.78
#